data_AF-A0AAD9IYR8-F1
#
_entry.id   AF-A0AAD9IYR8-F1
#
_cell.length_a   1.000
_cell.length_b   1.000
_cell.length_c   1.000
_cell.angle_alpha   90.00
_cell.angle_beta   90.00
_cell.angle_gamma   90.00
#
_symmetry.space_group_name_H-M   'P 1'
#
loop_
_entity.id
_entity.type
_entity.pdbx_description
1 polymer ?
#
loop_
_entity_poly.entity_id
_entity_poly.type
_entity_poly.pdbx_seq_one_letter_code
_entity_poly.pdbx_strand_id
1 'polypeptide(L)'
;MFWSVGGFIFVGFLLRSGYKRKTQLESIQDTNIVPCHQAGMIYLYPDEVDLRIIVMTFSRSESLRKLLLSLNKLEMDGHKASLEIWVDKKRDGDRHNIVDDLTLQIAQSFSWSRGQTRVHIHKKHVGIYGQWLDTWRPDRGGKELALFLEDDITVSPFAYRWLKAVHQKYGSRNDIAGYTLQSEQVKTAHIRRSINRPRHDAVFLYKLLGSWGYAPHPKSWCHFQDWYREVKKDFDFHPYVSKAMIMTRWYKIFEKQNKQDTMWTMWHIYYCDRFNKFTVYNNIPVLANSSSNLLSVNRMEAGLHFDRKRPDNTKNLLQFWSDDFIKLPDLPLSFDFDGTLTDK
;
A
#
# COMPACT_ATOMS: atom_id res chain seq x y z
N MET A 1 75.66 -31.89 6.33
CA MET A 1 75.53 -33.37 6.23
C MET A 1 74.43 -33.65 5.21
N PHE A 2 74.79 -33.98 3.95
CA PHE A 2 73.90 -34.36 2.83
C PHE A 2 72.85 -33.28 2.39
N TRP A 3 72.42 -33.09 1.13
CA TRP A 3 72.83 -33.37 -0.27
C TRP A 3 71.97 -32.37 -1.13
N SER A 4 72.27 -31.83 -2.33
CA SER A 4 73.40 -31.95 -3.28
C SER A 4 73.34 -30.83 -4.37
N VAL A 5 73.93 -31.09 -5.55
CA VAL A 5 73.89 -30.40 -6.88
C VAL A 5 72.49 -29.88 -7.31
N GLY A 6 72.30 -28.84 -8.15
CA GLY A 6 73.22 -27.93 -8.88
C GLY A 6 72.72 -27.63 -10.33
N GLY A 7 73.32 -26.65 -11.04
CA GLY A 7 73.10 -26.42 -12.49
C GLY A 7 72.86 -24.97 -12.96
N PHE A 8 73.58 -24.54 -13.99
CA PHE A 8 73.34 -23.30 -14.78
C PHE A 8 72.61 -23.64 -16.10
N ILE A 9 71.86 -22.69 -16.67
CA ILE A 9 71.84 -22.32 -18.11
C ILE A 9 70.96 -21.07 -18.34
N PHE A 10 71.10 -20.41 -19.50
CA PHE A 10 70.64 -19.04 -19.80
C PHE A 10 69.67 -19.00 -21.01
N VAL A 11 69.10 -17.82 -21.30
CA VAL A 11 68.27 -17.46 -22.48
C VAL A 11 66.82 -17.98 -22.51
N GLY A 12 65.85 -17.13 -22.88
CA GLY A 12 64.45 -17.56 -23.12
C GLY A 12 63.38 -16.47 -23.14
N PHE A 13 63.55 -15.38 -23.89
CA PHE A 13 62.51 -14.32 -23.98
C PHE A 13 61.41 -14.72 -24.98
N LEU A 14 60.18 -14.99 -24.52
CA LEU A 14 59.03 -15.20 -25.42
C LEU A 14 57.69 -14.81 -24.77
N LEU A 15 57.01 -13.83 -25.35
CA LEU A 15 55.69 -13.36 -24.94
C LEU A 15 54.62 -14.44 -25.23
N ARG A 16 53.78 -14.75 -24.23
CA ARG A 16 52.48 -15.40 -24.44
C ARG A 16 51.39 -14.68 -23.66
N SER A 17 50.35 -14.25 -24.37
CA SER A 17 49.23 -13.50 -23.81
C SER A 17 48.35 -14.39 -22.93
N GLY A 18 48.45 -14.21 -21.61
CA GLY A 18 47.57 -14.87 -20.64
C GLY A 18 46.13 -14.35 -20.75
N TYR A 19 45.31 -15.04 -21.54
CA TYR A 19 43.89 -14.71 -21.78
C TYR A 19 43.06 -14.96 -20.51
N LYS A 20 43.16 -14.04 -19.54
CA LYS A 20 42.34 -14.08 -18.31
C LYS A 20 40.87 -14.01 -18.70
N ARG A 21 40.14 -15.11 -18.48
CA ARG A 21 38.68 -15.14 -18.56
C ARG A 21 38.13 -14.07 -17.61
N LYS A 22 37.60 -12.98 -18.15
CA LYS A 22 36.66 -12.14 -17.39
C LYS A 22 35.46 -13.02 -17.05
N THR A 23 35.22 -13.28 -15.77
CA THR A 23 33.89 -13.70 -15.34
C THR A 23 32.94 -12.54 -15.61
N GLN A 24 31.99 -12.75 -16.53
CA GLN A 24 30.85 -11.86 -16.72
C GLN A 24 29.93 -11.96 -15.49
N LEU A 25 30.32 -11.28 -14.40
CA LEU A 25 29.34 -10.45 -13.71
C LEU A 25 29.19 -9.20 -14.56
N GLU A 26 28.30 -9.27 -15.55
CA GLU A 26 27.82 -8.05 -16.19
C GLU A 26 27.08 -7.25 -15.14
N SER A 27 27.39 -5.96 -15.07
CA SER A 27 26.65 -5.06 -14.20
C SER A 27 25.24 -4.94 -14.75
N ILE A 28 24.28 -5.59 -14.08
CA ILE A 28 22.89 -5.14 -14.14
C ILE A 28 22.93 -3.69 -13.67
N GLN A 29 22.79 -2.76 -14.61
CA GLN A 29 22.42 -1.40 -14.25
C GLN A 29 21.01 -1.49 -13.69
N ASP A 30 20.88 -1.28 -12.39
CA ASP A 30 19.63 -1.29 -11.62
C ASP A 30 18.74 -0.08 -12.00
N THR A 31 18.33 -0.05 -13.27
CA THR A 31 17.61 1.06 -13.94
C THR A 31 16.28 1.42 -13.30
N ASN A 32 15.73 0.54 -12.45
CA ASN A 32 14.47 0.75 -11.74
C ASN A 32 14.66 1.12 -10.25
N ILE A 33 15.88 1.14 -9.70
CA ILE A 33 16.09 1.59 -8.30
C ILE A 33 16.06 3.11 -8.23
N VAL A 34 15.24 3.64 -7.33
CA VAL A 34 15.22 5.07 -6.99
C VAL A 34 15.71 5.28 -5.54
N PRO A 35 16.86 5.93 -5.33
CA PRO A 35 17.33 6.30 -4.00
C PRO A 35 16.40 7.33 -3.34
N CYS A 36 15.81 6.98 -2.19
CA CYS A 36 14.88 7.86 -1.47
C CYS A 36 15.58 9.14 -0.93
N HIS A 37 15.16 10.30 -1.43
CA HIS A 37 15.58 11.60 -0.93
C HIS A 37 14.96 11.90 0.46
N GLN A 38 15.77 11.77 1.51
CA GLN A 38 15.50 12.18 2.90
C GLN A 38 14.21 11.63 3.53
N ALA A 39 14.34 10.54 4.31
CA ALA A 39 13.24 9.94 5.05
C ALA A 39 12.49 10.93 5.97
N GLY A 40 11.16 10.99 5.85
CA GLY A 40 10.28 11.98 6.46
C GLY A 40 9.90 13.14 5.53
N MET A 41 10.50 13.22 4.33
CA MET A 41 9.97 14.01 3.22
C MET A 41 8.92 13.21 2.45
N ILE A 42 7.95 13.92 1.90
CA ILE A 42 6.98 13.33 0.96
C ILE A 42 7.67 13.10 -0.38
N TYR A 43 7.39 11.98 -1.03
CA TYR A 43 7.82 11.73 -2.40
C TYR A 43 6.84 12.33 -3.42
N LEU A 44 7.39 12.96 -4.47
CA LEU A 44 6.65 13.51 -5.61
C LEU A 44 7.14 12.81 -6.89
N TYR A 45 6.20 12.46 -7.76
CA TYR A 45 6.49 11.73 -9.00
C TYR A 45 6.64 12.69 -10.20
N PRO A 46 7.60 12.45 -11.11
CA PRO A 46 7.84 13.33 -12.27
C PRO A 46 6.89 13.07 -13.44
N ASP A 47 6.30 11.87 -13.51
CA ASP A 47 5.29 11.43 -14.46
C ASP A 47 3.88 11.54 -13.88
N GLU A 48 2.88 11.89 -14.70
CA GLU A 48 1.46 11.68 -14.39
C GLU A 48 0.95 10.40 -15.08
N VAL A 49 0.13 9.63 -14.37
CA VAL A 49 -0.54 8.41 -14.87
C VAL A 49 -1.97 8.35 -14.36
N ASP A 50 -2.83 7.54 -14.98
CA ASP A 50 -4.20 7.36 -14.51
C ASP A 50 -4.26 6.66 -13.14
N LEU A 51 -3.37 5.67 -12.92
CA LEU A 51 -3.25 4.93 -11.67
C LEU A 51 -1.80 4.79 -11.21
N ARG A 52 -1.48 5.24 -10.00
CA ARG A 52 -0.23 4.94 -9.31
C ARG A 52 -0.46 3.90 -8.22
N ILE A 53 0.21 2.76 -8.33
CA ILE A 53 0.07 1.65 -7.39
C ILE A 53 1.23 1.73 -6.41
N ILE A 54 0.94 2.12 -5.16
CA ILE A 54 1.92 2.23 -4.09
C ILE A 54 1.92 0.93 -3.30
N VAL A 55 2.96 0.11 -3.49
CA VAL A 55 3.17 -1.14 -2.76
C VAL A 55 4.10 -0.88 -1.58
N MET A 56 3.67 -1.25 -0.38
CA MET A 56 4.39 -1.09 0.87
C MET A 56 4.83 -2.45 1.41
N THR A 57 6.14 -2.64 1.62
CA THR A 57 6.74 -3.90 2.07
C THR A 57 7.94 -3.70 3.00
N PHE A 58 8.39 -4.78 3.62
CA PHE A 58 9.42 -4.75 4.67
C PHE A 58 10.32 -5.99 4.61
N SER A 59 9.77 -7.17 4.93
CA SER A 59 10.52 -8.43 4.96
C SER A 59 9.62 -9.66 4.78
N ARG A 60 8.62 -9.57 3.90
CA ARG A 60 7.70 -10.67 3.57
C ARG A 60 7.73 -10.96 2.07
N SER A 61 8.90 -11.32 1.56
CA SER A 61 9.22 -11.54 0.14
C SER A 61 8.17 -12.35 -0.65
N GLU A 62 7.72 -13.50 -0.15
CA GLU A 62 6.68 -14.32 -0.79
C GLU A 62 5.26 -13.77 -0.59
N SER A 63 5.04 -12.81 0.32
CA SER A 63 3.79 -12.03 0.36
C SER A 63 3.80 -10.96 -0.74
N LEU A 64 4.89 -10.18 -0.81
CA LEU A 64 5.13 -9.22 -1.89
C LEU A 64 4.97 -9.89 -3.26
N ARG A 65 5.57 -11.07 -3.47
CA ARG A 65 5.44 -11.83 -4.72
C ARG A 65 3.99 -12.15 -5.09
N LYS A 66 3.14 -12.57 -4.14
CA LYS A 66 1.71 -12.82 -4.40
C LYS A 66 0.94 -11.55 -4.74
N LEU A 67 1.21 -10.45 -4.03
CA LEU A 67 0.63 -9.14 -4.35
C LEU A 67 0.99 -8.74 -5.77
N LEU A 68 2.28 -8.70 -6.12
CA LEU A 68 2.78 -8.34 -7.45
C LEU A 68 2.19 -9.25 -8.55
N LEU A 69 2.09 -10.56 -8.33
CA LEU A 69 1.44 -11.49 -9.26
C LEU A 69 -0.08 -11.27 -9.40
N SER A 70 -0.77 -10.73 -8.39
CA SER A 70 -2.17 -10.33 -8.49
C SER A 70 -2.36 -8.98 -9.20
N LEU A 71 -1.44 -8.04 -8.97
CA LEU A 71 -1.37 -6.79 -9.72
C LEU A 71 -1.14 -7.07 -11.21
N ASN A 72 -0.30 -8.05 -11.57
CA ASN A 72 -0.08 -8.47 -12.96
C ASN A 72 -1.28 -9.20 -13.60
N LYS A 73 -2.47 -9.07 -13.00
CA LYS A 73 -3.78 -9.44 -13.58
C LYS A 73 -4.74 -8.25 -13.67
N LEU A 74 -4.35 -7.03 -13.31
CA LEU A 74 -5.22 -5.86 -13.39
C LEU A 74 -5.64 -5.57 -14.84
N GLU A 75 -6.94 -5.34 -15.00
CA GLU A 75 -7.60 -4.80 -16.18
C GLU A 75 -7.54 -3.27 -16.12
N MET A 76 -6.75 -2.69 -17.02
CA MET A 76 -6.52 -1.23 -17.05
C MET A 76 -7.47 -0.47 -17.99
N ASP A 77 -8.28 -1.17 -18.78
CA ASP A 77 -9.25 -0.57 -19.72
C ASP A 77 -8.64 0.50 -20.66
N GLY A 78 -7.38 0.33 -21.07
CA GLY A 78 -6.65 1.28 -21.92
C GLY A 78 -5.94 2.44 -21.19
N HIS A 79 -6.11 2.57 -19.88
CA HIS A 79 -5.39 3.55 -19.05
C HIS A 79 -3.96 3.09 -18.70
N LYS A 80 -3.11 4.02 -18.26
CA LYS A 80 -1.70 3.76 -17.88
C LYS A 80 -1.55 3.59 -16.38
N ALA A 81 -0.63 2.70 -15.94
CA ALA A 81 -0.29 2.55 -14.53
C ALA A 81 1.22 2.53 -14.24
N SER A 82 1.65 3.31 -13.24
CA SER A 82 2.99 3.22 -12.65
C SER A 82 2.94 2.41 -11.35
N LEU A 83 3.90 1.50 -11.18
CA LEU A 83 4.03 0.63 -10.01
C LEU A 83 5.24 1.06 -9.16
N GLU A 84 4.97 1.48 -7.93
CA GLU A 84 5.97 2.03 -7.02
C GLU A 84 6.12 1.08 -5.82
N ILE A 85 7.24 0.33 -5.77
CA ILE A 85 7.48 -0.67 -4.72
C ILE A 85 8.40 -0.06 -3.65
N TRP A 86 7.83 0.29 -2.51
CA TRP A 86 8.54 0.87 -1.37
C TRP A 86 8.97 -0.20 -0.38
N VAL A 87 10.28 -0.34 -0.17
CA VAL A 87 10.88 -1.30 0.76
C VAL A 87 11.42 -0.56 1.98
N ASP A 88 10.80 -0.80 3.13
CA ASP A 88 11.28 -0.31 4.44
C ASP A 88 12.33 -1.25 5.04
N LYS A 89 13.11 -0.72 5.99
CA LYS A 89 14.32 -1.33 6.53
C LYS A 89 14.15 -1.76 7.98
N LYS A 90 14.85 -2.82 8.39
CA LYS A 90 14.83 -3.33 9.77
C LYS A 90 15.54 -2.38 10.74
N ARG A 91 15.01 -2.24 11.96
CA ARG A 91 15.76 -1.80 13.14
C ARG A 91 16.42 -3.06 13.73
N ASP A 92 17.74 -3.16 13.66
CA ASP A 92 18.51 -4.30 14.19
C ASP A 92 19.68 -3.81 15.06
N GLY A 93 19.42 -3.64 16.37
CA GLY A 93 20.36 -3.10 17.33
C GLY A 93 21.07 -1.84 16.84
N ASP A 94 22.39 -1.78 17.08
CA ASP A 94 23.28 -0.70 16.61
C ASP A 94 23.50 -0.70 15.09
N ARG A 95 23.11 -1.78 14.38
CA ARG A 95 23.22 -1.91 12.91
C ARG A 95 21.95 -1.43 12.23
N HIS A 96 21.63 -0.15 12.43
CA HIS A 96 20.46 0.46 11.85
C HIS A 96 20.43 0.33 10.31
N ASN A 97 19.23 0.13 9.74
CA ASN A 97 18.91 0.36 8.32
C ASN A 97 19.40 -0.73 7.33
N ILE A 98 19.23 -1.99 7.71
CA ILE A 98 19.37 -3.17 6.83
C ILE A 98 18.07 -3.39 6.04
N VAL A 99 18.15 -3.65 4.73
CA VAL A 99 17.02 -4.05 3.87
C VAL A 99 16.90 -5.58 3.83
N ASP A 100 15.72 -6.13 3.55
CA ASP A 100 15.56 -7.57 3.38
C ASP A 100 15.90 -8.00 1.95
N ASP A 101 17.08 -8.62 1.77
CA ASP A 101 17.66 -8.89 0.44
C ASP A 101 16.72 -9.70 -0.48
N LEU A 102 16.03 -10.71 0.05
CA LEU A 102 15.09 -11.54 -0.74
C LEU A 102 13.81 -10.77 -1.11
N THR A 103 13.35 -9.87 -0.24
CA THR A 103 12.22 -8.97 -0.54
C THR A 103 12.64 -7.93 -1.61
N LEU A 104 13.85 -7.38 -1.51
CA LEU A 104 14.40 -6.46 -2.50
C LEU A 104 14.63 -7.14 -3.86
N GLN A 105 15.20 -8.34 -3.89
CA GLN A 105 15.38 -9.13 -5.11
C GLN A 105 14.05 -9.37 -5.83
N ILE A 106 12.98 -9.70 -5.09
CA ILE A 106 11.63 -9.90 -5.66
C ILE A 106 11.03 -8.57 -6.17
N ALA A 107 11.30 -7.44 -5.53
CA ALA A 107 10.91 -6.13 -6.05
C ALA A 107 11.64 -5.77 -7.36
N GLN A 108 12.97 -5.97 -7.42
CA GLN A 108 13.81 -5.65 -8.59
C GLN A 108 13.51 -6.52 -9.81
N SER A 109 13.30 -7.82 -9.62
CA SER A 109 13.12 -8.82 -10.68
C SER A 109 11.69 -8.93 -11.22
N PHE A 110 10.75 -8.14 -10.71
CA PHE A 110 9.35 -8.24 -11.11
C PHE A 110 9.03 -7.48 -12.41
N SER A 111 8.73 -8.25 -13.46
CA SER A 111 8.28 -7.72 -14.75
C SER A 111 6.81 -7.29 -14.74
N TRP A 112 6.58 -5.99 -14.56
CA TRP A 112 5.27 -5.34 -14.75
C TRP A 112 4.93 -5.16 -16.23
N SER A 113 3.66 -5.35 -16.60
CA SER A 113 3.22 -5.25 -18.01
C SER A 113 2.18 -4.17 -18.29
N ARG A 114 1.98 -3.18 -17.38
CA ARG A 114 0.99 -2.09 -17.55
C ARG A 114 1.56 -0.67 -17.48
N GLY A 115 2.88 -0.53 -17.48
CA GLY A 115 3.58 0.76 -17.49
C GLY A 115 4.95 0.66 -16.82
N GLN A 116 5.38 1.73 -16.14
CA GLN A 116 6.68 1.78 -15.46
C GLN A 116 6.63 1.07 -14.09
N THR A 117 7.76 0.48 -13.68
CA THR A 117 8.03 0.07 -12.30
C THR A 117 9.20 0.85 -11.74
N ARG A 118 9.13 1.23 -10.45
CA ARG A 118 10.28 1.72 -9.68
C ARG A 118 10.32 1.04 -8.32
N VAL A 119 11.54 0.74 -7.86
CA VAL A 119 11.82 0.17 -6.55
C VAL A 119 12.48 1.24 -5.69
N HIS A 120 11.78 1.66 -4.65
CA HIS A 120 12.19 2.73 -3.75
C HIS A 120 12.66 2.12 -2.43
N ILE A 121 13.92 2.34 -2.06
CA ILE A 121 14.46 1.85 -0.79
C ILE A 121 14.48 3.03 0.19
N HIS A 122 13.75 2.92 1.32
CA HIS A 122 13.79 3.97 2.34
C HIS A 122 15.22 4.12 2.92
N LYS A 123 15.67 5.37 3.14
CA LYS A 123 17.05 5.62 3.61
C LYS A 123 17.33 5.00 4.99
N LYS A 124 16.35 5.10 5.89
CA LYS A 124 16.31 4.53 7.24
C LYS A 124 14.99 3.79 7.47
N HIS A 125 14.85 3.04 8.56
CA HIS A 125 13.55 2.53 8.99
C HIS A 125 12.53 3.69 9.17
N VAL A 126 11.39 3.62 8.49
CA VAL A 126 10.31 4.63 8.59
C VAL A 126 9.03 4.10 9.25
N GLY A 127 8.82 2.78 9.28
CA GLY A 127 7.65 2.16 9.86
C GLY A 127 6.36 2.45 9.07
N ILE A 128 5.24 1.93 9.57
CA ILE A 128 3.95 2.01 8.87
C ILE A 128 3.46 3.45 8.68
N TYR A 129 3.79 4.39 9.58
CA TYR A 129 3.48 5.81 9.39
C TYR A 129 4.21 6.40 8.18
N GLY A 130 5.53 6.20 8.06
CA GLY A 130 6.27 6.76 6.91
C GLY A 130 5.90 6.08 5.60
N GLN A 131 5.69 4.76 5.61
CA GLN A 131 5.21 4.03 4.43
C GLN A 131 3.84 4.52 3.96
N TRP A 132 2.87 4.75 4.86
CA TRP A 132 1.55 5.25 4.44
C TRP A 132 1.53 6.75 4.15
N LEU A 133 2.26 7.59 4.90
CA LEU A 133 2.04 9.05 4.87
C LEU A 133 3.01 9.82 3.98
N ASP A 134 4.19 9.28 3.67
CA ASP A 134 5.26 9.98 2.95
C ASP A 134 5.57 9.41 1.54
N THR A 135 5.07 8.22 1.18
CA THR A 135 5.38 7.55 -0.10
C THR A 135 4.69 8.12 -1.34
N TRP A 136 3.58 8.85 -1.16
CA TRP A 136 2.90 9.56 -2.24
C TRP A 136 2.22 10.84 -1.75
N ARG A 137 2.29 11.88 -2.59
CA ARG A 137 1.41 13.04 -2.55
C ARG A 137 1.00 13.38 -3.98
N PRO A 138 -0.29 13.65 -4.24
CA PRO A 138 -0.74 14.11 -5.54
C PRO A 138 -0.23 15.52 -5.82
N ASP A 139 0.05 15.82 -7.09
CA ASP A 139 0.12 17.21 -7.52
C ASP A 139 -1.23 17.93 -7.31
N ARG A 140 -1.18 19.25 -7.10
CA ARG A 140 -2.38 20.07 -6.82
C ARG A 140 -3.24 20.34 -8.06
N GLY A 141 -2.74 20.12 -9.28
CA GLY A 141 -3.50 20.11 -10.53
C GLY A 141 -3.74 18.72 -11.13
N GLY A 142 -3.02 17.69 -10.68
CA GLY A 142 -3.06 16.33 -11.20
C GLY A 142 -4.40 15.60 -11.06
N LYS A 143 -4.61 14.63 -11.94
CA LYS A 143 -5.79 13.74 -12.04
C LYS A 143 -5.48 12.29 -11.66
N GLU A 144 -4.23 11.98 -11.32
CA GLU A 144 -3.83 10.63 -10.93
C GLU A 144 -4.61 10.09 -9.72
N LEU A 145 -5.02 8.83 -9.79
CA LEU A 145 -5.46 8.07 -8.62
C LEU A 145 -4.28 7.30 -8.05
N ALA A 146 -4.14 7.30 -6.72
CA ALA A 146 -3.28 6.33 -6.05
C ALA A 146 -4.09 5.16 -5.47
N LEU A 147 -3.51 3.97 -5.49
CA LEU A 147 -3.99 2.78 -4.79
C LEU A 147 -2.87 2.25 -3.89
N PHE A 148 -3.10 2.29 -2.58
CA PHE A 148 -2.13 1.90 -1.56
C PHE A 148 -2.38 0.45 -1.10
N LEU A 149 -1.33 -0.37 -1.12
CA LEU A 149 -1.39 -1.81 -0.86
C LEU A 149 -0.21 -2.25 0.01
N GLU A 150 -0.49 -2.83 1.18
CA GLU A 150 0.51 -3.57 1.94
C GLU A 150 0.75 -4.97 1.34
N ASP A 151 1.95 -5.52 1.54
CA ASP A 151 2.39 -6.75 0.87
C ASP A 151 1.53 -8.01 1.13
N ASP A 152 0.67 -8.05 2.15
CA ASP A 152 -0.29 -9.15 2.40
C ASP A 152 -1.66 -9.02 1.71
N ILE A 153 -1.87 -7.98 0.90
CA ILE A 153 -3.09 -7.82 0.07
C ILE A 153 -2.99 -8.61 -1.24
N THR A 154 -4.10 -9.18 -1.69
CA THR A 154 -4.30 -9.70 -3.06
C THR A 154 -5.48 -8.95 -3.69
N VAL A 155 -5.39 -8.53 -4.95
CA VAL A 155 -6.48 -7.82 -5.64
C VAL A 155 -7.14 -8.63 -6.76
N SER A 156 -8.40 -8.29 -7.07
CA SER A 156 -9.13 -8.76 -8.25
C SER A 156 -8.59 -8.07 -9.52
N PRO A 157 -8.63 -8.73 -10.69
CA PRO A 157 -8.42 -8.10 -11.99
C PRO A 157 -9.18 -6.78 -12.18
N PHE A 158 -10.42 -6.69 -11.66
CA PHE A 158 -11.31 -5.56 -11.88
C PHE A 158 -11.21 -4.46 -10.80
N ALA A 159 -10.24 -4.54 -9.89
CA ALA A 159 -10.05 -3.55 -8.82
C ALA A 159 -9.90 -2.11 -9.37
N TYR A 160 -9.13 -1.92 -10.45
CA TYR A 160 -9.02 -0.60 -11.08
C TYR A 160 -10.31 -0.19 -11.82
N ARG A 161 -10.97 -1.10 -12.55
CA ARG A 161 -12.23 -0.81 -13.27
C ARG A 161 -13.30 -0.23 -12.33
N TRP A 162 -13.48 -0.82 -11.15
CA TRP A 162 -14.37 -0.26 -10.13
C TRP A 162 -13.86 1.07 -9.58
N LEU A 163 -12.58 1.17 -9.20
CA LEU A 163 -11.98 2.38 -8.62
C LEU A 163 -12.11 3.60 -9.55
N LYS A 164 -11.83 3.40 -10.84
CA LYS A 164 -12.02 4.40 -11.90
C LYS A 164 -13.46 4.90 -11.95
N ALA A 165 -14.45 4.00 -11.97
CA ALA A 165 -15.86 4.37 -12.05
C ALA A 165 -16.33 5.16 -10.81
N VAL A 166 -15.94 4.74 -9.59
CA VAL A 166 -16.31 5.50 -8.38
C VAL A 166 -15.59 6.84 -8.27
N HIS A 167 -14.36 6.96 -8.77
CA HIS A 167 -13.71 8.27 -8.86
C HIS A 167 -14.36 9.18 -9.91
N GLN A 168 -14.70 8.66 -11.09
CA GLN A 168 -15.43 9.41 -12.12
C GLN A 168 -16.79 9.92 -11.62
N LYS A 169 -17.52 9.14 -10.81
CA LYS A 169 -18.81 9.54 -10.22
C LYS A 169 -18.66 10.52 -9.05
N TYR A 170 -17.65 10.36 -8.19
CA TYR A 170 -17.59 11.03 -6.87
C TYR A 170 -16.37 11.94 -6.63
N GLY A 171 -15.38 11.99 -7.53
CA GLY A 171 -14.13 12.75 -7.39
C GLY A 171 -14.25 14.28 -7.45
N SER A 172 -15.46 14.79 -7.70
CA SER A 172 -15.82 16.20 -7.54
C SER A 172 -16.31 16.54 -6.12
N ARG A 173 -16.60 15.54 -5.28
CA ARG A 173 -17.24 15.74 -3.98
C ARG A 173 -16.25 16.05 -2.86
N ASN A 174 -16.48 17.13 -2.14
CA ASN A 174 -15.63 17.55 -1.02
C ASN A 174 -15.84 16.74 0.28
N ASP A 175 -16.83 15.84 0.36
CA ASP A 175 -17.09 14.95 1.50
C ASP A 175 -16.34 13.61 1.42
N ILE A 176 -15.56 13.35 0.38
CA ILE A 176 -14.86 12.07 0.18
C ILE A 176 -13.40 12.15 0.63
N ALA A 177 -13.01 11.28 1.56
CA ALA A 177 -11.61 11.05 1.95
C ALA A 177 -10.87 10.15 0.96
N GLY A 178 -11.57 9.18 0.37
CA GLY A 178 -11.03 8.17 -0.53
C GLY A 178 -12.03 7.05 -0.83
N TYR A 179 -11.53 5.99 -1.43
CA TYR A 179 -12.28 4.80 -1.86
C TYR A 179 -11.60 3.56 -1.28
N THR A 180 -12.31 2.43 -1.14
CA THR A 180 -11.68 1.18 -0.70
C THR A 180 -12.17 -0.06 -1.45
N LEU A 181 -11.21 -0.92 -1.82
CA LEU A 181 -11.44 -2.25 -2.36
C LEU A 181 -11.95 -3.22 -1.27
N GLN A 182 -11.76 -2.88 0.00
CA GLN A 182 -12.22 -3.67 1.13
C GLN A 182 -13.75 -3.68 1.23
N SER A 183 -14.37 -4.85 1.06
CA SER A 183 -15.77 -5.10 1.44
C SER A 183 -15.95 -6.18 2.51
N GLU A 184 -14.88 -6.85 2.93
CA GLU A 184 -14.88 -7.72 4.12
C GLU A 184 -14.72 -6.94 5.44
N GLN A 185 -15.17 -7.55 6.54
CA GLN A 185 -14.96 -7.08 7.93
C GLN A 185 -15.35 -5.62 8.23
N VAL A 186 -16.21 -5.00 7.40
CA VAL A 186 -16.77 -3.66 7.69
C VAL A 186 -17.65 -3.74 8.93
N LYS A 187 -17.17 -3.14 10.02
CA LYS A 187 -17.76 -3.14 11.36
C LYS A 187 -17.78 -1.73 11.93
N THR A 188 -18.68 -1.47 12.87
CA THR A 188 -18.82 -0.18 13.55
C THR A 188 -17.60 0.10 14.44
N ALA A 189 -17.00 1.29 14.31
CA ALA A 189 -15.89 1.71 15.16
C ALA A 189 -16.31 1.97 16.61
N HIS A 190 -17.60 2.15 16.88
CA HIS A 190 -18.13 2.25 18.24
C HIS A 190 -18.11 0.90 18.99
N ILE A 191 -18.80 -0.14 18.48
CA ILE A 191 -19.01 -1.43 19.19
C ILE A 191 -18.78 -2.70 18.33
N ARG A 192 -18.11 -2.58 17.17
CA ARG A 192 -17.77 -3.66 16.22
C ARG A 192 -18.96 -4.56 15.81
N ARG A 193 -20.17 -4.01 15.76
CA ARG A 193 -21.32 -4.66 15.10
C ARG A 193 -21.17 -4.61 13.58
N SER A 194 -21.89 -5.44 12.84
CA SER A 194 -22.03 -5.27 11.38
C SER A 194 -22.81 -3.99 11.08
N ILE A 195 -22.46 -3.28 10.00
CA ILE A 195 -23.29 -2.20 9.46
C ILE A 195 -24.38 -2.80 8.59
N ASN A 196 -25.60 -2.26 8.71
CA ASN A 196 -26.74 -2.59 7.87
C ASN A 196 -26.58 -1.91 6.50
N ARG A 197 -25.76 -2.51 5.62
CA ARG A 197 -25.48 -1.98 4.28
C ARG A 197 -26.77 -1.90 3.42
N PRO A 198 -26.84 -0.98 2.44
CA PRO A 198 -27.89 -1.03 1.43
C PRO A 198 -27.91 -2.37 0.70
N ARG A 199 -29.10 -2.81 0.27
CA ARG A 199 -29.31 -4.07 -0.46
C ARG A 199 -29.18 -3.94 -1.98
N HIS A 200 -29.33 -2.72 -2.51
CA HIS A 200 -29.48 -2.47 -3.95
C HIS A 200 -28.50 -1.42 -4.51
N ASP A 201 -27.79 -0.70 -3.64
CA ASP A 201 -26.74 0.24 -4.06
C ASP A 201 -25.41 -0.50 -4.29
N ALA A 202 -24.70 -0.16 -5.36
CA ALA A 202 -23.36 -0.69 -5.64
C ALA A 202 -22.28 -0.20 -4.66
N VAL A 203 -22.55 0.87 -3.90
CA VAL A 203 -21.63 1.49 -2.93
C VAL A 203 -22.37 2.10 -1.75
N PHE A 204 -21.64 2.37 -0.67
CA PHE A 204 -22.08 3.22 0.45
C PHE A 204 -20.90 4.06 0.97
N LEU A 205 -21.19 5.10 1.75
CA LEU A 205 -20.19 5.94 2.39
C LEU A 205 -20.08 5.61 3.88
N TYR A 206 -18.88 5.58 4.44
CA TYR A 206 -18.65 5.32 5.88
C TYR A 206 -17.44 6.11 6.38
N LYS A 207 -17.53 6.73 7.57
CA LYS A 207 -16.45 7.59 8.10
C LYS A 207 -15.14 6.86 8.41
N LEU A 208 -15.21 5.59 8.84
CA LEU A 208 -14.04 4.74 9.00
C LEU A 208 -13.50 4.34 7.63
N LEU A 209 -12.17 4.36 7.46
CA LEU A 209 -11.51 3.84 6.25
C LEU A 209 -11.33 2.32 6.27
N GLY A 210 -11.32 1.72 5.07
CA GLY A 210 -10.85 0.34 4.86
C GLY A 210 -9.44 0.36 4.29
N SER A 211 -8.44 -0.10 5.05
CA SER A 211 -7.02 -0.05 4.64
C SER A 211 -6.61 -1.15 3.65
N TRP A 212 -7.43 -2.20 3.48
CA TRP A 212 -7.12 -3.29 2.56
C TRP A 212 -7.42 -2.86 1.11
N GLY A 213 -6.46 -2.18 0.48
CA GLY A 213 -6.65 -1.52 -0.81
C GLY A 213 -7.38 -0.19 -0.68
N TYR A 214 -6.76 0.75 0.03
CA TYR A 214 -7.26 2.12 0.15
C TYR A 214 -6.77 2.98 -1.03
N ALA A 215 -7.67 3.73 -1.64
CA ALA A 215 -7.36 4.68 -2.69
C ALA A 215 -7.68 6.10 -2.19
N PRO A 216 -6.69 6.86 -1.68
CA PRO A 216 -6.92 8.21 -1.16
C PRO A 216 -7.46 9.17 -2.22
N HIS A 217 -8.45 10.00 -1.86
CA HIS A 217 -8.93 11.06 -2.75
C HIS A 217 -7.89 12.18 -2.81
N PRO A 218 -7.33 12.54 -3.98
CA PRO A 218 -6.15 13.42 -4.09
C PRO A 218 -6.22 14.69 -3.23
N LYS A 219 -7.26 15.51 -3.41
CA LYS A 219 -7.45 16.76 -2.64
C LYS A 219 -7.54 16.56 -1.12
N SER A 220 -8.28 15.54 -0.67
CA SER A 220 -8.43 15.26 0.76
C SER A 220 -7.16 14.67 1.37
N TRP A 221 -6.38 13.90 0.60
CA TRP A 221 -5.11 13.34 1.06
C TRP A 221 -4.03 14.41 1.20
N CYS A 222 -3.92 15.31 0.22
CA CYS A 222 -3.05 16.48 0.26
C CYS A 222 -3.33 17.33 1.53
N HIS A 223 -4.61 17.59 1.81
CA HIS A 223 -5.05 18.31 3.01
C HIS A 223 -4.84 17.53 4.32
N PHE A 224 -5.09 16.21 4.33
CA PHE A 224 -4.81 15.34 5.49
C PHE A 224 -3.31 15.31 5.83
N GLN A 225 -2.43 15.20 4.84
CA GLN A 225 -0.97 15.26 5.03
C GLN A 225 -0.54 16.61 5.61
N ASP A 226 -1.06 17.72 5.07
CA ASP A 226 -0.71 19.08 5.51
C ASP A 226 -1.22 19.31 6.95
N TRP A 227 -2.46 18.92 7.26
CA TRP A 227 -3.04 18.96 8.59
C TRP A 227 -2.26 18.10 9.60
N TYR A 228 -1.97 16.84 9.27
CA TYR A 228 -1.22 15.93 10.13
C TYR A 228 0.18 16.46 10.43
N ARG A 229 0.87 17.01 9.43
CA ARG A 229 2.23 17.55 9.57
C ARG A 229 2.29 18.82 10.42
N GLU A 230 1.19 19.58 10.50
CA GLU A 230 1.06 20.71 11.43
C GLU A 230 0.71 20.24 12.84
N VAL A 231 -0.38 19.48 13.00
CA VAL A 231 -0.90 19.11 14.32
C VAL A 231 0.04 18.19 15.10
N LYS A 232 0.79 17.29 14.45
CA LYS A 232 1.75 16.40 15.12
C LYS A 232 2.95 17.11 15.79
N LYS A 233 3.07 18.44 15.66
CA LYS A 233 4.06 19.26 16.38
C LYS A 233 3.62 19.52 17.82
N ASP A 234 2.33 19.48 18.08
CA ASP A 234 1.75 19.46 19.41
C ASP A 234 1.91 18.05 19.99
N PHE A 235 2.66 17.93 21.09
CA PHE A 235 2.93 16.67 21.76
C PHE A 235 1.83 16.27 22.75
N ASP A 236 0.95 17.21 23.14
CA ASP A 236 -0.22 16.97 23.99
C ASP A 236 -1.48 16.67 23.15
N PHE A 237 -1.40 16.81 21.82
CA PHE A 237 -2.48 16.43 20.92
C PHE A 237 -2.62 14.91 20.77
N HIS A 238 -3.82 14.41 21.08
CA HIS A 238 -4.21 13.03 20.86
C HIS A 238 -5.39 12.92 19.86
N PRO A 239 -5.30 12.10 18.79
CA PRO A 239 -6.35 11.96 17.77
C PRO A 239 -7.57 11.13 18.25
N TYR A 240 -8.07 11.36 19.46
CA TYR A 240 -9.19 10.64 20.04
C TYR A 240 -10.54 11.06 19.43
N VAL A 241 -11.36 10.08 19.05
CA VAL A 241 -12.75 10.29 18.59
C VAL A 241 -13.70 9.46 19.45
N SER A 242 -14.68 10.12 20.08
CA SER A 242 -15.64 9.47 21.00
C SER A 242 -16.54 8.46 20.30
N LYS A 243 -17.07 8.82 19.11
CA LYS A 243 -17.89 7.95 18.28
C LYS A 243 -17.14 6.69 17.84
N ALA A 244 -15.86 6.81 17.45
CA ALA A 244 -14.97 5.70 17.11
C ALA A 244 -14.35 5.01 18.34
N MET A 245 -15.16 4.76 19.37
CA MET A 245 -14.75 4.35 20.72
C MET A 245 -13.71 3.21 20.76
N ILE A 246 -13.86 2.15 19.97
CA ILE A 246 -12.92 1.02 19.99
C ILE A 246 -11.58 1.38 19.35
N MET A 247 -11.58 2.22 18.31
CA MET A 247 -10.33 2.69 17.67
C MET A 247 -9.55 3.59 18.63
N THR A 248 -10.25 4.54 19.27
CA THR A 248 -9.71 5.37 20.35
C THR A 248 -9.18 4.53 21.53
N ARG A 249 -9.87 3.44 21.90
CA ARG A 249 -9.42 2.51 22.95
C ARG A 249 -8.16 1.75 22.55
N TRP A 250 -8.04 1.31 21.29
CA TRP A 250 -6.83 0.64 20.79
C TRP A 250 -5.64 1.60 20.73
N TYR A 251 -5.85 2.83 20.25
CA TYR A 251 -4.80 3.86 20.25
C TYR A 251 -4.29 4.14 21.68
N LYS A 252 -5.21 4.30 22.66
CA LYS A 252 -4.88 4.44 24.09
C LYS A 252 -4.15 3.25 24.73
N ILE A 253 -4.21 2.06 24.11
CA ILE A 253 -3.42 0.90 24.53
C ILE A 253 -2.04 0.96 23.90
N PHE A 254 -1.93 1.37 22.63
CA PHE A 254 -0.65 1.50 21.94
C PHE A 254 0.20 2.67 22.48
N GLU A 255 -0.40 3.81 22.85
CA GLU A 255 0.28 4.92 23.53
C GLU A 255 0.93 4.44 24.84
N LYS A 256 0.19 3.69 25.66
CA LYS A 256 0.71 3.06 26.90
C LYS A 256 1.78 1.98 26.67
N GLN A 257 2.01 1.59 25.42
CA GLN A 257 3.05 0.63 25.02
C GLN A 257 4.19 1.28 24.22
N ASN A 258 4.14 2.60 23.97
CA ASN A 258 5.00 3.31 23.01
C ASN A 258 4.99 2.66 21.60
N LYS A 259 3.79 2.36 21.09
CA LYS A 259 3.53 1.75 19.78
C LYS A 259 2.47 2.50 18.96
N GLN A 260 2.12 3.72 19.35
CA GLN A 260 1.13 4.53 18.65
C GLN A 260 1.55 4.87 17.20
N ASP A 261 2.86 4.78 16.90
CA ASP A 261 3.49 4.80 15.58
C ASP A 261 3.19 3.54 14.72
N THR A 262 2.37 2.61 15.21
CA THR A 262 1.83 1.47 14.44
C THR A 262 0.39 1.67 13.94
N MET A 263 -0.32 2.73 14.36
CA MET A 263 -1.73 2.98 14.04
C MET A 263 -1.97 4.38 13.43
N TRP A 264 -1.43 4.62 12.22
CA TRP A 264 -1.60 5.89 11.48
C TRP A 264 -3.09 6.19 11.21
N THR A 265 -3.90 5.14 11.08
CA THR A 265 -5.34 5.20 10.82
C THR A 265 -6.10 6.01 11.86
N MET A 266 -5.61 6.15 13.10
CA MET A 266 -6.30 6.97 14.11
C MET A 266 -6.28 8.47 13.77
N TRP A 267 -5.17 8.97 13.19
CA TRP A 267 -5.10 10.35 12.68
C TRP A 267 -6.09 10.57 11.54
N HIS A 268 -6.21 9.59 10.63
CA HIS A 268 -7.18 9.65 9.54
C HIS A 268 -8.65 9.55 10.03
N ILE A 269 -8.90 8.77 11.09
CA ILE A 269 -10.21 8.69 11.76
C ILE A 269 -10.60 10.05 12.37
N TYR A 270 -9.67 10.68 13.10
CA TYR A 270 -9.88 12.04 13.64
C TYR A 270 -10.11 13.06 12.53
N TYR A 271 -9.33 13.01 11.45
CA TYR A 271 -9.51 13.86 10.28
C TYR A 271 -10.89 13.67 9.61
N CYS A 272 -11.35 12.42 9.42
CA CYS A 272 -12.69 12.13 8.89
C CYS A 272 -13.81 12.68 9.78
N ASP A 273 -13.67 12.61 11.10
CA ASP A 273 -14.64 13.19 12.02
C ASP A 273 -14.61 14.73 11.92
N ARG A 274 -13.43 15.34 12.09
CA ARG A 274 -13.21 16.79 12.19
C ARG A 274 -13.60 17.58 10.93
N PHE A 275 -13.46 16.97 9.75
CA PHE A 275 -13.71 17.60 8.45
C PHE A 275 -14.87 16.96 7.65
N ASN A 276 -15.73 16.19 8.35
CA ASN A 276 -16.88 15.44 7.83
C ASN A 276 -16.57 14.69 6.51
N LYS A 277 -15.59 13.78 6.56
CA LYS A 277 -15.19 12.95 5.41
C LYS A 277 -15.64 11.51 5.54
N PHE A 278 -15.91 10.89 4.40
CA PHE A 278 -16.29 9.49 4.28
C PHE A 278 -15.41 8.75 3.27
N THR A 279 -15.24 7.45 3.48
CA THR A 279 -14.68 6.52 2.48
C THR A 279 -15.80 5.90 1.66
N VAL A 280 -15.65 5.83 0.34
CA VAL A 280 -16.54 5.06 -0.54
C VAL A 280 -16.19 3.58 -0.45
N TYR A 281 -17.13 2.77 0.02
CA TYR A 281 -17.02 1.31 0.06
C TYR A 281 -17.71 0.66 -1.14
N ASN A 282 -17.10 -0.39 -1.70
CA ASN A 282 -17.79 -1.28 -2.63
C ASN A 282 -18.80 -2.17 -1.88
N ASN A 283 -19.97 -2.38 -2.49
CA ASN A 283 -21.03 -3.23 -1.95
C ASN A 283 -21.26 -4.49 -2.81
N ILE A 284 -20.31 -4.81 -3.70
CA ILE A 284 -20.37 -5.88 -4.70
C ILE A 284 -20.81 -7.25 -4.12
N PRO A 285 -20.32 -7.71 -2.95
CA PRO A 285 -20.77 -8.98 -2.39
C PRO A 285 -22.27 -9.00 -2.04
N VAL A 286 -22.84 -7.86 -1.61
CA VAL A 286 -24.27 -7.75 -1.30
C VAL A 286 -25.10 -7.75 -2.59
N LEU A 287 -24.69 -7.01 -3.63
CA LEU A 287 -25.35 -7.05 -4.94
C LEU A 287 -25.32 -8.45 -5.56
N ALA A 288 -24.19 -9.13 -5.44
CA ALA A 288 -24.01 -10.50 -5.95
C ALA A 288 -24.58 -11.58 -5.01
N ASN A 289 -25.28 -11.20 -3.94
CA ASN A 289 -25.85 -12.09 -2.91
C ASN A 289 -24.86 -13.19 -2.42
N SER A 290 -23.60 -12.79 -2.16
CA SER A 290 -22.48 -13.69 -1.93
C SER A 290 -21.55 -13.22 -0.80
N SER A 291 -20.76 -14.16 -0.27
CA SER A 291 -19.59 -13.88 0.59
C SER A 291 -18.26 -13.83 -0.20
N SER A 292 -18.30 -14.08 -1.50
CA SER A 292 -17.20 -13.87 -2.45
C SER A 292 -17.37 -12.54 -3.22
N ASN A 293 -16.81 -12.44 -4.43
CA ASN A 293 -16.88 -11.26 -5.30
C ASN A 293 -16.22 -10.00 -4.69
N LEU A 294 -15.07 -10.23 -4.05
CA LEU A 294 -14.26 -9.21 -3.39
C LEU A 294 -13.29 -8.53 -4.36
N LEU A 295 -13.11 -7.21 -4.28
CA LEU A 295 -12.10 -6.49 -5.07
C LEU A 295 -10.68 -6.65 -4.49
N SER A 296 -10.58 -6.93 -3.19
CA SER A 296 -9.34 -7.24 -2.50
C SER A 296 -9.58 -8.18 -1.33
N VAL A 297 -8.58 -9.01 -1.02
CA VAL A 297 -8.49 -9.76 0.25
C VAL A 297 -7.19 -9.41 0.96
N ASN A 298 -7.24 -9.31 2.29
CA ASN A 298 -6.04 -9.44 3.11
C ASN A 298 -5.82 -10.92 3.39
N ARG A 299 -4.62 -11.45 3.11
CA ARG A 299 -4.31 -12.89 3.29
C ARG A 299 -4.08 -13.30 4.75
N MET A 300 -4.08 -12.33 5.66
CA MET A 300 -3.90 -12.52 7.11
C MET A 300 -2.66 -13.37 7.42
N GLU A 301 -1.56 -13.06 6.72
CA GLU A 301 -0.26 -13.67 6.92
C GLU A 301 0.39 -13.13 8.21
N ALA A 302 1.30 -13.91 8.80
CA ALA A 302 1.90 -13.55 10.07
C ALA A 302 2.64 -12.19 9.99
N GLY A 303 2.49 -11.35 11.02
CA GLY A 303 3.00 -9.98 11.02
C GLY A 303 2.33 -9.10 12.08
N LEU A 304 2.29 -7.78 11.84
CA LEU A 304 1.83 -6.76 12.80
C LEU A 304 0.41 -6.96 13.34
N HIS A 305 -0.46 -7.68 12.62
CA HIS A 305 -1.88 -7.81 12.94
C HIS A 305 -2.36 -9.26 13.15
N PHE A 306 -1.52 -10.27 12.89
CA PHE A 306 -1.89 -11.68 12.97
C PHE A 306 -0.72 -12.55 13.43
N ASP A 307 -0.93 -13.33 14.49
CA ASP A 307 0.12 -14.20 15.08
C ASP A 307 0.29 -15.54 14.35
N ARG A 308 -0.64 -15.89 13.43
CA ARG A 308 -0.71 -17.20 12.77
C ARG A 308 -1.26 -17.09 11.35
N LYS A 309 -0.66 -17.83 10.42
CA LYS A 309 -1.13 -18.00 9.03
C LYS A 309 -2.59 -18.47 9.00
N ARG A 310 -3.42 -17.82 8.19
CA ARG A 310 -4.82 -18.22 7.92
C ARG A 310 -4.93 -19.08 6.65
N PRO A 311 -6.09 -19.75 6.42
CA PRO A 311 -6.39 -20.37 5.13
C PRO A 311 -6.43 -19.34 4.00
N ASP A 312 -6.13 -19.80 2.78
CA ASP A 312 -6.18 -18.95 1.59
C ASP A 312 -7.63 -18.53 1.26
N ASN A 313 -7.84 -17.22 1.16
CA ASN A 313 -9.10 -16.57 0.82
C ASN A 313 -9.12 -15.95 -0.59
N THR A 314 -8.04 -16.08 -1.39
CA THR A 314 -7.96 -15.48 -2.74
C THR A 314 -9.03 -15.99 -3.71
N LYS A 315 -9.54 -17.21 -3.50
CA LYS A 315 -10.72 -17.75 -4.22
C LYS A 315 -12.00 -16.92 -4.06
N ASN A 316 -12.06 -16.02 -3.08
CA ASN A 316 -13.20 -15.13 -2.86
C ASN A 316 -13.12 -13.85 -3.73
N LEU A 317 -12.00 -13.60 -4.42
CA LEU A 317 -11.83 -12.43 -5.29
C LEU A 317 -12.76 -12.51 -6.52
N LEU A 318 -13.28 -11.35 -6.93
CA LEU A 318 -14.10 -11.19 -8.13
C LEU A 318 -13.32 -11.62 -9.39
N GLN A 319 -13.78 -12.69 -10.07
CA GLN A 319 -13.17 -13.21 -11.32
C GLN A 319 -13.95 -12.86 -12.59
N PHE A 320 -15.20 -12.37 -12.47
CA PHE A 320 -16.05 -11.99 -13.59
C PHE A 320 -16.70 -10.63 -13.31
N TRP A 321 -16.91 -9.82 -14.34
CA TRP A 321 -17.47 -8.47 -14.21
C TRP A 321 -18.98 -8.45 -14.49
N SER A 322 -19.72 -7.58 -13.79
CA SER A 322 -21.05 -7.10 -14.19
C SER A 322 -21.07 -5.59 -14.05
N ASP A 323 -21.71 -4.91 -15.00
CA ASP A 323 -21.90 -3.45 -14.94
C ASP A 323 -22.88 -3.02 -13.83
N ASP A 324 -23.61 -3.96 -13.22
CA ASP A 324 -24.35 -3.72 -11.97
C ASP A 324 -23.44 -3.18 -10.86
N PHE A 325 -22.16 -3.60 -10.83
CA PHE A 325 -21.17 -3.16 -9.85
C PHE A 325 -20.76 -1.69 -9.99
N ILE A 326 -21.20 -1.02 -11.06
CA ILE A 326 -21.01 0.42 -11.32
C ILE A 326 -22.33 1.15 -11.61
N LYS A 327 -23.47 0.58 -11.22
CA LYS A 327 -24.75 1.32 -11.09
C LYS A 327 -24.70 2.20 -9.83
N LEU A 328 -23.95 3.30 -9.93
CA LEU A 328 -23.63 4.20 -8.82
C LEU A 328 -24.72 5.27 -8.60
N PRO A 329 -25.37 5.31 -7.41
CA PRO A 329 -26.38 6.33 -7.10
C PRO A 329 -25.77 7.73 -6.99
N ASP A 330 -26.56 8.78 -7.17
CA ASP A 330 -26.09 10.16 -6.98
C ASP A 330 -25.88 10.51 -5.50
N LEU A 331 -26.70 9.92 -4.62
CA LEU A 331 -26.69 10.12 -3.17
C LEU A 331 -26.57 8.76 -2.44
N PRO A 332 -25.38 8.13 -2.43
CA PRO A 332 -25.16 6.91 -1.66
C PRO A 332 -25.41 7.11 -0.15
N LEU A 333 -26.06 6.13 0.48
CA LEU A 333 -26.28 6.07 1.93
C LEU A 333 -24.96 6.24 2.68
N SER A 334 -25.02 6.95 3.80
CA SER A 334 -23.83 7.41 4.54
C SER A 334 -23.93 7.06 6.01
N PHE A 335 -22.85 6.48 6.54
CA PHE A 335 -22.82 5.93 7.89
C PHE A 335 -21.76 6.63 8.76
N ASP A 336 -22.15 6.95 10.00
CA ASP A 336 -21.23 7.42 11.04
C ASP A 336 -20.51 6.24 11.72
N PHE A 337 -19.52 6.51 12.57
CA PHE A 337 -18.64 5.53 13.22
C PHE A 337 -19.36 4.45 14.06
N ASP A 338 -20.60 4.70 14.49
CA ASP A 338 -21.44 3.74 15.22
C ASP A 338 -22.30 2.86 14.31
N GLY A 339 -22.34 3.14 13.01
CA GLY A 339 -23.16 2.45 12.01
C GLY A 339 -24.58 2.99 11.86
N THR A 340 -24.91 4.12 12.49
CA THR A 340 -26.15 4.86 12.19
C THR A 340 -26.06 5.53 10.82
N LEU A 341 -27.20 5.76 10.17
CA LEU A 341 -27.27 6.63 9.00
C LEU A 341 -27.07 8.08 9.44
N THR A 342 -26.37 8.85 8.61
CA THR A 342 -26.20 10.30 8.78
C THR A 342 -26.58 11.02 7.49
N ASP A 343 -27.31 12.11 7.63
CA ASP A 343 -27.40 13.14 6.61
C ASP A 343 -26.05 13.87 6.49
N LYS A 344 -25.89 14.71 5.46
CA LYS A 344 -24.58 15.22 4.98
C LYS A 344 -24.31 16.67 5.31
#